data_AF-A0A1I7LTW9-F1
#
_entry.id   AF-A0A1I7LTW9-F1
#
_cell.length_a   1.000
_cell.length_b   1.000
_cell.length_c   1.000
_cell.angle_alpha   90.00
_cell.angle_beta   90.00
_cell.angle_gamma   90.00
#
_symmetry.space_group_name_H-M   'P 1'
#
loop_
_entity.id
_entity.type
_entity.pdbx_description
1 polymer ?
#
loop_
_entity_poly.entity_id
_entity_poly.type
_entity_poly.pdbx_seq_one_letter_code
_entity_poly.pdbx_strand_id
1 'polypeptide(L)'
;MSDFDHILNWKLLAGSHVFPGIDGGTCINEAAVVACGFPYQPVLSVSAMPKCFSRPICQLAMQLNDNATDLQRQRLMPFVTRLACADTSEVKRERGRYIDAHINRSAFFARDFQFDEGLRVLEGALAIGRQADPLGIQEAAGRLDAARGPNKPIKKRSGSLPAKVKGWLGIQQALENAD
;
A
#
# COMPACT_ATOMS: atom_id res chain seq x y z
N MET A 1 11.35 12.00 -11.11
CA MET A 1 10.20 11.20 -10.66
C MET A 1 10.66 9.77 -10.43
N SER A 2 11.65 9.57 -9.56
CA SER A 2 12.21 8.26 -9.19
C SER A 2 11.54 7.69 -7.93
N ASP A 3 10.35 8.18 -7.58
CA ASP A 3 9.78 8.08 -6.23
C ASP A 3 8.48 7.26 -6.20
N PHE A 4 8.08 6.64 -7.32
CA PHE A 4 6.89 5.77 -7.37
C PHE A 4 7.25 4.30 -7.64
N ASP A 5 8.43 4.01 -8.17
CA ASP A 5 8.85 2.64 -8.53
C ASP A 5 8.91 1.72 -7.31
N HIS A 6 9.23 2.26 -6.13
CA HIS A 6 9.26 1.48 -4.88
C HIS A 6 7.84 1.14 -4.38
N ILE A 7 6.83 1.98 -4.67
CA ILE A 7 5.42 1.69 -4.35
C ILE A 7 4.88 0.61 -5.29
N LEU A 8 5.27 0.64 -6.56
CA LEU A 8 4.84 -0.35 -7.56
C LEU A 8 5.39 -1.76 -7.30
N ASN A 9 6.55 -1.85 -6.63
CA ASN A 9 7.19 -3.13 -6.28
C ASN A 9 7.03 -3.49 -4.79
N TRP A 10 6.18 -2.77 -4.05
CA TRP A 10 5.98 -2.97 -2.62
C TRP A 10 5.45 -4.37 -2.33
N LYS A 11 6.12 -5.10 -1.45
CA LYS A 11 5.68 -6.42 -0.98
C LYS A 11 5.24 -6.37 0.46
N LEU A 12 4.24 -7.17 0.79
CA LEU A 12 3.87 -7.38 2.19
C LEU A 12 4.79 -8.43 2.81
N LEU A 13 5.39 -8.09 3.94
CA LEU A 13 6.24 -8.97 4.73
C LEU A 13 5.58 -9.30 6.08
N ALA A 14 6.03 -10.39 6.69
CA ALA A 14 5.60 -10.73 8.04
C ALA A 14 6.20 -9.74 9.06
N GLY A 15 5.41 -9.34 10.05
CA GLY A 15 5.89 -8.71 11.27
C GLY A 15 6.36 -7.24 11.19
N SER A 16 6.48 -6.65 12.38
CA SER A 16 7.07 -5.32 12.63
C SER A 16 8.58 -5.43 12.74
N HIS A 17 9.23 -5.17 11.61
CA HIS A 17 10.68 -5.08 11.55
C HIS A 17 11.10 -3.63 11.28
N VAL A 18 12.27 -3.29 11.83
CA VAL A 18 13.00 -2.03 11.62
C VAL A 18 12.86 -1.57 10.16
N PHE A 19 12.68 -0.25 9.97
CA PHE A 19 12.43 0.41 8.68
C PHE A 19 13.03 -0.36 7.48
N PRO A 20 12.21 -0.80 6.51
CA PRO A 20 12.60 -1.84 5.57
C PRO A 20 13.52 -1.40 4.43
N GLY A 21 14.02 -0.15 4.47
CA GLY A 21 14.82 0.42 3.38
C GLY A 21 13.97 0.77 2.14
N ILE A 22 14.67 1.18 1.07
CA ILE A 22 14.06 1.67 -0.18
C ILE A 22 13.34 0.58 -0.99
N ASP A 23 13.61 -0.69 -0.70
CA ASP A 23 13.09 -1.84 -1.45
C ASP A 23 11.77 -2.41 -0.89
N GLY A 24 11.14 -1.72 0.07
CA GLY A 24 9.70 -1.75 0.30
C GLY A 24 9.13 -3.10 0.74
N GLY A 25 9.31 -3.43 2.02
CA GLY A 25 8.69 -4.60 2.63
C GLY A 25 8.14 -4.31 4.03
N THR A 26 6.82 -4.22 4.20
CA THR A 26 6.20 -3.95 5.52
C THR A 26 5.04 -4.88 5.80
N CYS A 27 4.54 -4.91 7.03
CA CYS A 27 3.23 -5.53 7.27
C CYS A 27 2.12 -4.73 6.57
N ILE A 28 0.95 -5.34 6.39
CA ILE A 28 -0.21 -4.68 5.75
C ILE A 28 -0.62 -3.36 6.43
N ASN A 29 -0.55 -3.29 7.76
CA ASN A 29 -0.96 -2.11 8.50
C ASN A 29 0.02 -0.94 8.32
N GLU A 30 1.33 -1.22 8.32
CA GLU A 30 2.38 -0.25 8.01
C GLU A 30 2.28 0.24 6.56
N ALA A 31 2.02 -0.67 5.62
CA ALA A 31 1.77 -0.32 4.22
C ALA A 31 0.57 0.62 4.11
N ALA A 32 -0.50 0.36 4.88
CA ALA A 32 -1.70 1.19 4.88
C ALA A 32 -1.48 2.58 5.48
N VAL A 33 -0.62 2.68 6.52
CA VAL A 33 -0.19 3.98 7.08
C VAL A 33 0.50 4.81 6.00
N VAL A 34 1.50 4.23 5.32
CA VAL A 34 2.25 4.93 4.27
C VAL A 34 1.35 5.26 3.06
N ALA A 35 0.52 4.32 2.62
CA ALA A 35 -0.40 4.52 1.51
C ALA A 35 -1.46 5.61 1.78
N CYS A 36 -1.79 5.86 3.04
CA CYS A 36 -2.68 6.94 3.45
C CYS A 36 -1.94 8.28 3.65
N GLY A 37 -0.64 8.35 3.33
CA GLY A 37 0.17 9.56 3.37
C GLY A 37 0.75 9.90 4.74
N PHE A 38 0.66 9.00 5.72
CA PHE A 38 1.32 9.18 7.01
C PHE A 38 2.80 8.77 6.91
N PRO A 39 3.68 9.37 7.73
CA PRO A 39 5.05 8.87 7.88
C PRO A 39 5.05 7.39 8.30
N TYR A 40 6.01 6.63 7.78
CA TYR A 40 6.22 5.26 8.25
C TYR A 40 6.42 5.25 9.77
N GLN A 41 5.77 4.30 10.43
CA GLN A 41 5.99 3.96 11.83
C GLN A 41 5.76 2.46 12.01
N PRO A 42 6.51 1.78 12.89
CA PRO A 42 6.23 0.39 13.21
C PRO A 42 4.86 0.25 13.89
N VAL A 43 4.07 -0.74 13.48
CA VAL A 43 2.73 -0.99 14.04
C VAL A 43 2.70 -2.32 14.79
N LEU A 44 3.13 -2.28 16.06
CA LEU A 44 3.12 -3.45 16.96
C LEU A 44 1.71 -3.82 17.46
N SER A 45 0.79 -2.87 17.43
CA SER A 45 -0.58 -3.04 17.88
C SER A 45 -1.50 -2.15 17.07
N VAL A 46 -2.72 -2.63 16.82
CA VAL A 46 -3.74 -1.80 16.17
C VAL A 46 -4.09 -0.56 16.95
N SER A 47 -3.71 -0.43 18.23
CA SER A 47 -3.88 0.80 19.01
C SER A 47 -3.01 1.97 18.47
N ALA A 48 -1.88 1.67 17.84
CA ALA A 48 -0.96 2.65 17.28
C ALA A 48 -1.41 3.24 15.92
N MET A 49 -2.37 2.62 15.24
CA MET A 49 -2.85 3.14 13.93
C MET A 49 -3.42 4.57 14.05
N PRO A 50 -3.37 5.40 13.00
CA PRO A 50 -4.07 6.67 12.98
C PRO A 50 -5.60 6.53 13.18
N LYS A 51 -6.27 7.60 13.61
CA LYS A 51 -7.71 7.57 13.95
C LYS A 51 -8.63 7.24 12.77
N CYS A 52 -8.19 7.51 11.53
CA CYS A 52 -8.94 7.18 10.31
C CYS A 52 -8.97 5.67 10.00
N PHE A 53 -8.27 4.83 10.76
CA PHE A 53 -8.23 3.39 10.55
C PHE A 53 -9.22 2.64 11.45
N SER A 54 -9.94 1.68 10.86
CA SER A 54 -10.89 0.84 11.59
C SER A 54 -10.13 -0.23 12.40
N ARG A 55 -10.09 -0.07 13.73
CA ARG A 55 -9.41 -1.01 14.64
C ARG A 55 -9.79 -2.49 14.44
N PRO A 56 -11.08 -2.90 14.36
CA PRO A 56 -11.42 -4.30 14.17
C PRO A 56 -10.95 -4.86 12.82
N ILE A 57 -10.99 -4.04 11.76
CA ILE A 57 -10.50 -4.39 10.42
C ILE A 57 -8.97 -4.54 10.45
N CYS A 58 -8.25 -3.56 11.00
CA CYS A 58 -6.79 -3.60 11.10
C CYS A 58 -6.30 -4.78 11.96
N GLN A 59 -7.10 -5.21 12.95
CA GLN A 59 -6.75 -6.35 13.81
C GLN A 59 -6.84 -7.65 13.03
N LEU A 60 -7.91 -7.84 12.26
CA LEU A 60 -8.03 -9.02 11.40
C LEU A 60 -6.98 -9.01 10.28
N ALA A 61 -6.72 -7.85 9.67
CA ALA A 61 -5.69 -7.70 8.65
C ALA A 61 -4.28 -8.04 9.17
N MET A 62 -3.94 -7.57 10.38
CA MET A 62 -2.68 -7.92 11.05
C MET A 62 -2.57 -9.43 11.27
N GLN A 63 -3.62 -10.05 11.82
CA GLN A 63 -3.66 -11.50 12.03
C GLN A 63 -3.50 -12.29 10.71
N LEU A 64 -4.20 -11.87 9.65
CA LEU A 64 -4.04 -12.46 8.31
C LEU A 64 -2.63 -12.33 7.77
N ASN A 65 -2.02 -11.15 7.92
CA ASN A 65 -0.65 -10.88 7.45
C ASN A 65 0.37 -11.78 8.13
N ASP A 66 0.27 -11.92 9.44
CA ASP A 66 1.26 -12.59 10.28
C ASP A 66 1.15 -14.12 10.21
N ASN A 67 -0.04 -14.65 9.92
CA ASN A 67 -0.26 -16.10 9.74
C ASN A 67 -0.16 -16.57 8.27
N ALA A 68 -0.02 -15.65 7.31
CA ALA A 68 0.05 -15.98 5.90
C ALA A 68 1.43 -16.48 5.46
N THR A 69 1.44 -17.43 4.51
CA THR A 69 2.61 -17.68 3.65
C THR A 69 2.93 -16.44 2.79
N ASP A 70 4.15 -16.34 2.24
CA ASP A 70 4.53 -15.19 1.42
C ASP A 70 3.62 -14.94 0.22
N LEU A 71 3.18 -16.01 -0.43
CA LEU A 71 2.24 -15.95 -1.55
C LEU A 71 0.85 -15.50 -1.11
N GLN A 72 0.33 -16.05 0.00
CA GLN A 72 -0.95 -15.63 0.56
C GLN A 72 -0.92 -14.16 0.97
N ARG A 73 0.17 -13.70 1.59
CA ARG A 73 0.29 -12.33 2.10
C ARG A 73 0.15 -11.31 0.99
N GLN A 74 0.67 -11.58 -0.22
CA GLN A 74 0.51 -10.65 -1.34
C GLN A 74 -0.95 -10.48 -1.78
N ARG A 75 -1.83 -11.44 -1.48
CA ARG A 75 -3.28 -11.31 -1.74
C ARG A 75 -3.96 -10.26 -0.85
N LEU A 76 -3.27 -9.76 0.18
CA LEU A 76 -3.74 -8.67 1.02
C LEU A 76 -3.46 -7.27 0.43
N MET A 77 -2.65 -7.16 -0.63
CA MET A 77 -2.33 -5.87 -1.27
C MET A 77 -3.57 -5.03 -1.67
N PRO A 78 -4.65 -5.61 -2.25
CA PRO A 78 -5.86 -4.85 -2.58
C PRO A 78 -6.57 -4.22 -1.38
N PHE A 79 -6.22 -4.59 -0.15
CA PHE A 79 -6.85 -4.11 1.08
C PHE A 79 -6.08 -2.95 1.73
N VAL A 80 -4.84 -2.69 1.33
CA VAL A 80 -3.95 -1.68 1.94
C VAL A 80 -4.63 -0.31 2.03
N THR A 81 -5.21 0.19 0.93
CA THR A 81 -5.91 1.49 0.92
C THR A 81 -7.31 1.43 1.55
N ARG A 82 -7.87 0.24 1.76
CA ARG A 82 -9.21 0.01 2.32
C ARG A 82 -9.23 -0.03 3.85
N LEU A 83 -8.06 -0.12 4.51
CA LEU A 83 -7.99 -0.16 5.98
C LEU A 83 -8.32 1.19 6.64
N ALA A 84 -8.12 2.30 5.92
CA ALA A 84 -8.44 3.66 6.33
C ALA A 84 -9.95 3.95 6.25
N CYS A 85 -10.75 3.12 6.91
CA CYS A 85 -12.21 3.11 6.85
C CYS A 85 -12.87 3.25 8.23
N ALA A 86 -12.27 4.01 9.16
CA ALA A 86 -12.90 4.30 10.44
C ALA A 86 -14.30 4.91 10.23
N ASP A 87 -15.22 4.53 11.12
CA ASP A 87 -16.62 4.93 11.07
C ASP A 87 -17.14 5.16 12.49
N THR A 88 -18.45 5.32 12.65
CA THR A 88 -19.10 5.49 13.94
C THR A 88 -18.79 4.32 14.88
N SER A 89 -18.89 4.57 16.19
CA SER A 89 -18.71 3.53 17.21
C SER A 89 -19.65 2.34 17.03
N GLU A 90 -20.84 2.58 16.47
CA GLU A 90 -21.82 1.53 16.16
C GLU A 90 -21.35 0.62 15.02
N VAL A 91 -20.94 1.18 13.88
CA VAL A 91 -20.38 0.42 12.75
C VAL A 91 -19.13 -0.34 13.19
N LYS A 92 -18.26 0.30 13.99
CA LYS A 92 -17.08 -0.38 14.56
C LYS A 92 -17.48 -1.60 15.41
N ARG A 93 -18.49 -1.48 16.26
CA ARG A 93 -19.00 -2.56 17.10
C ARG A 93 -19.64 -3.67 16.27
N GLU A 94 -20.35 -3.31 15.22
CA GLU A 94 -20.96 -4.27 14.28
C GLU A 94 -19.92 -5.07 13.51
N ARG A 95 -18.91 -4.41 12.95
CA ARG A 95 -17.75 -5.08 12.33
C ARG A 95 -17.07 -6.05 13.29
N GLY A 96 -16.87 -5.64 14.55
CA GLY A 96 -16.33 -6.51 15.59
C GLY A 96 -17.17 -7.77 15.79
N ARG A 97 -18.48 -7.61 16.02
CA ARG A 97 -19.42 -8.73 16.16
C ARG A 97 -19.45 -9.64 14.94
N TYR A 98 -19.44 -9.06 13.74
CA TYR A 98 -19.39 -9.83 12.49
C TYR A 98 -18.13 -10.69 12.43
N ILE A 99 -16.96 -10.09 12.68
CA ILE A 99 -15.69 -10.83 12.67
C ILE A 99 -15.70 -11.95 13.72
N ASP A 100 -16.11 -11.65 14.96
CA ASP A 100 -16.10 -12.62 16.05
C ASP A 100 -17.09 -13.79 15.83
N ALA A 101 -18.20 -13.54 15.10
CA ALA A 101 -19.16 -14.58 14.74
C ALA A 101 -18.67 -15.51 13.62
N HIS A 102 -17.79 -15.03 12.74
CA HIS A 102 -17.33 -15.78 11.56
C HIS A 102 -15.91 -16.34 11.72
N ILE A 103 -15.14 -15.82 12.65
CA ILE A 103 -13.83 -16.33 13.02
C ILE A 103 -13.93 -16.62 14.50
N ASN A 104 -13.91 -17.90 14.88
CA ASN A 104 -14.02 -18.32 16.27
C ASN A 104 -12.81 -17.81 17.08
N ARG A 105 -12.94 -16.59 17.60
CA ARG A 105 -11.96 -15.88 18.41
C ARG A 105 -12.05 -16.26 19.88
N SER A 106 -12.43 -17.51 20.22
CA SER A 106 -12.43 -17.93 21.62
C SER A 106 -11.03 -17.72 22.19
N ALA A 107 -10.97 -16.76 23.12
CA ALA A 107 -9.76 -16.24 23.71
C ALA A 107 -8.99 -17.38 24.36
N PHE A 108 -7.80 -17.69 23.87
CA PHE A 108 -6.65 -18.10 24.69
C PHE A 108 -5.42 -18.37 23.83
N PHE A 109 -5.57 -18.66 22.54
CA PHE A 109 -4.45 -18.80 21.59
C PHE A 109 -4.90 -18.32 20.21
N ALA A 110 -3.99 -17.71 19.45
CA ALA A 110 -4.19 -17.42 18.04
C ALA A 110 -4.59 -18.74 17.34
N ARG A 111 -5.89 -18.95 17.10
CA ARG A 111 -6.35 -20.17 16.44
C ARG A 111 -6.43 -19.96 14.95
N ASP A 112 -5.94 -21.00 14.27
CA ASP A 112 -5.94 -21.24 12.84
C ASP A 112 -7.34 -21.10 12.25
N PHE A 113 -7.65 -19.92 11.73
CA PHE A 113 -8.62 -19.83 10.64
C PHE A 113 -7.83 -19.92 9.33
N GLN A 114 -8.40 -20.60 8.35
CA GLN A 114 -7.75 -20.71 7.04
C GLN A 114 -7.65 -19.31 6.42
N PHE A 115 -6.53 -19.01 5.75
CA PHE A 115 -6.31 -17.69 5.16
C PHE A 115 -7.47 -17.21 4.28
N ASP A 116 -8.02 -18.11 3.44
CA ASP A 116 -9.16 -17.81 2.56
C ASP A 116 -10.44 -17.47 3.32
N GLU A 117 -10.67 -18.11 4.47
CA GLU A 117 -11.79 -17.79 5.33
C GLU A 117 -11.63 -16.41 5.95
N GLY A 118 -10.44 -16.11 6.49
CA GLY A 118 -10.18 -14.78 7.03
C GLY A 118 -10.27 -13.68 5.98
N LEU A 119 -9.83 -13.95 4.74
CA LEU A 119 -9.96 -13.00 3.63
C LEU A 119 -11.42 -12.70 3.30
N ARG A 120 -12.27 -13.73 3.26
CA ARG A 120 -13.73 -13.59 3.06
C ARG A 120 -14.37 -12.78 4.18
N VAL A 121 -13.97 -13.01 5.42
CA VAL A 121 -14.47 -12.27 6.58
C VAL A 121 -13.99 -10.82 6.56
N LEU A 122 -12.75 -10.57 6.12
CA LEU A 122 -12.24 -9.21 5.93
C LEU A 122 -13.07 -8.44 4.90
N GLU A 123 -13.41 -9.06 3.76
CA GLU A 123 -14.31 -8.46 2.77
C GLU A 123 -15.70 -8.19 3.32
N GLY A 124 -16.31 -9.17 3.99
CA GLY A 124 -17.63 -9.02 4.60
C GLY A 124 -17.66 -7.90 5.65
N ALA A 125 -16.63 -7.80 6.48
CA ALA A 125 -16.53 -6.73 7.48
C ALA A 125 -16.32 -5.34 6.85
N LEU A 126 -15.60 -5.25 5.72
CA LEU A 126 -15.44 -4.01 4.96
C LEU A 126 -16.75 -3.56 4.28
N ALA A 127 -17.66 -4.48 3.97
CA ALA A 127 -18.99 -4.17 3.43
C ALA A 127 -19.94 -3.53 4.47
N ILE A 128 -19.62 -3.64 5.77
CA ILE A 128 -20.41 -3.02 6.84
C ILE A 128 -19.99 -1.54 6.99
N GLY A 129 -20.96 -0.63 6.98
CA GLY A 129 -20.75 0.83 7.12
C GLY A 129 -20.88 1.58 5.80
N ARG A 130 -20.40 2.83 5.77
CA ARG A 130 -20.49 3.65 4.55
C ARG A 130 -19.74 3.00 3.39
N GLN A 131 -20.44 2.83 2.27
CA GLN A 131 -19.87 2.46 0.99
C GLN A 131 -19.83 3.70 0.09
N ALA A 132 -18.83 3.77 -0.79
CA ALA A 132 -18.88 4.73 -1.88
C ALA A 132 -19.99 4.31 -2.86
N ASP A 133 -20.70 5.28 -3.42
CA ASP A 133 -21.65 4.99 -4.50
C ASP A 133 -20.91 4.27 -5.64
N PRO A 134 -21.54 3.27 -6.27
CA PRO A 134 -20.93 2.58 -7.39
C PRO A 134 -20.69 3.58 -8.52
N LEU A 135 -19.43 4.00 -8.68
CA LEU A 135 -18.98 4.80 -9.80
C LEU A 135 -18.90 3.91 -11.03
N GLY A 136 -19.64 4.26 -12.09
CA GLY A 136 -19.50 3.59 -13.37
C GLY A 136 -18.06 3.68 -13.89
N ILE A 137 -17.55 2.59 -14.48
CA ILE A 137 -16.15 2.51 -14.98
C ILE A 137 -15.83 3.71 -15.89
N GLN A 138 -16.78 4.14 -16.71
CA GLN A 138 -16.63 5.30 -17.61
C GLN A 138 -16.46 6.61 -16.85
N GLU A 139 -17.20 6.80 -15.76
CA GLU A 139 -17.09 8.00 -14.94
C GLU A 139 -15.76 8.03 -14.17
N ALA A 140 -15.34 6.87 -13.64
CA ALA A 140 -14.02 6.74 -13.01
C ALA A 140 -12.88 7.05 -14.00
N ALA A 141 -12.98 6.54 -15.24
CA ALA A 141 -12.03 6.84 -16.31
C ALA A 141 -11.97 8.34 -16.64
N GLY A 142 -13.14 8.98 -16.81
CA GLY A 142 -13.22 10.42 -17.06
C GLY A 142 -12.59 11.26 -15.95
N ARG A 143 -12.79 10.88 -14.68
CA ARG A 143 -12.14 11.55 -13.53
C ARG A 143 -10.64 11.35 -13.53
N LEU A 144 -10.15 10.15 -13.87
CA LEU A 144 -8.72 9.87 -13.96
C LEU A 144 -8.06 10.67 -15.09
N ASP A 145 -8.69 10.77 -16.24
CA ASP A 145 -8.19 11.56 -17.37
C ASP A 145 -8.15 13.05 -17.02
N ALA A 146 -9.18 13.56 -16.34
CA ALA A 146 -9.19 14.93 -15.84
C ALA A 146 -8.06 15.17 -14.81
N ALA A 147 -7.80 14.22 -13.91
CA ALA A 147 -6.75 14.32 -12.90
C ALA A 147 -5.33 14.25 -13.48
N ARG A 148 -5.12 13.48 -14.57
CA ARG A 148 -3.83 13.44 -15.30
C ARG A 148 -3.48 14.79 -15.93
N GLY A 149 -4.47 15.66 -16.13
CA GLY A 149 -4.29 16.95 -16.79
C GLY A 149 -3.87 16.80 -18.26
N PRO A 150 -3.69 17.91 -18.99
CA PRO A 150 -3.17 17.84 -20.35
C PRO A 150 -1.74 17.26 -20.28
N ASN A 151 -1.53 16.15 -21.00
CA ASN A 151 -0.24 15.50 -21.20
C ASN A 151 0.72 16.52 -21.87
N LYS A 152 1.36 17.40 -21.09
CA LYS A 152 2.37 18.31 -21.61
C LYS A 152 3.58 17.44 -21.97
N PRO A 153 3.99 17.37 -23.25
CA PRO A 153 5.20 16.67 -23.60
C PRO A 153 6.33 17.31 -22.78
N ILE A 154 7.01 16.48 -22.00
CA ILE A 154 8.24 16.87 -21.30
C ILE A 154 9.20 17.33 -22.40
N LYS A 155 9.36 18.64 -22.57
CA LYS A 155 10.46 19.17 -23.36
C LYS A 155 11.73 18.72 -22.64
N LYS A 156 12.37 17.67 -23.16
CA LYS A 156 13.75 17.34 -22.81
C LYS A 156 14.55 18.60 -23.07
N ARG A 157 14.90 19.35 -22.02
CA ARG A 157 15.95 20.35 -22.11
C ARG A 157 17.20 19.56 -22.46
N SER A 158 17.64 19.65 -23.71
CA SER A 158 19.00 19.31 -24.09
C SER A 158 19.91 20.28 -23.36
N GLY A 159 20.24 19.95 -22.11
CA GLY A 159 21.27 20.64 -21.36
C GLY A 159 22.58 20.36 -22.09
N SER A 160 23.04 21.31 -22.89
CA SER A 160 24.44 21.33 -23.34
C SER A 160 25.31 21.42 -22.09
N LEU A 161 26.10 20.37 -21.83
CA LEU A 161 27.06 20.39 -20.74
C LEU A 161 28.05 21.55 -20.95
N PRO A 162 28.33 22.37 -19.93
CA PRO A 162 29.33 23.42 -20.03
C PRO A 162 30.71 22.81 -20.33
N ALA A 163 31.46 23.47 -21.22
CA ALA A 163 32.73 22.99 -21.79
C ALA A 163 33.77 22.53 -20.75
N LYS A 164 33.67 23.00 -19.49
CA LYS A 164 34.58 22.61 -18.40
C LYS A 164 34.43 21.14 -17.94
N VAL A 165 33.31 20.47 -18.20
CA VAL A 165 33.10 19.06 -17.81
C VAL A 165 33.68 18.07 -18.82
N LYS A 166 33.84 18.46 -20.09
CA LYS A 166 34.39 17.58 -21.14
C LYS A 166 35.89 17.28 -20.94
N GLY A 167 36.65 18.18 -20.32
CA GLY A 167 38.08 17.99 -20.07
C GLY A 167 38.40 16.90 -19.05
N TRP A 168 37.47 16.58 -18.14
CA TRP A 168 37.71 15.59 -17.08
C TRP A 168 37.34 14.15 -17.48
N LEU A 169 36.56 13.98 -18.55
CA LEU A 169 36.03 12.70 -19.01
C LEU A 169 36.78 12.09 -20.21
N GLY A 170 37.89 12.70 -20.66
CA GLY A 170 38.82 12.06 -21.61
C GLY A 170 38.21 11.68 -22.97
N ILE A 171 37.11 12.30 -23.40
CA ILE A 171 36.52 12.03 -24.72
C ILE A 171 37.14 13.00 -25.72
N GLN A 172 38.34 12.65 -26.20
CA GLN A 172 38.92 13.27 -27.38
C GLN A 172 38.33 12.63 -28.65
N GLN A 173 37.90 13.52 -29.52
CA GLN A 173 37.33 13.35 -30.83
C GLN A 173 38.25 12.50 -31.73
N ALA A 174 37.86 11.26 -32.02
CA ALA A 174 38.46 10.46 -33.08
C ALA A 174 37.66 10.68 -34.36
N LEU A 175 38.06 11.67 -35.13
CA LEU A 175 37.80 11.78 -36.56
C LEU A 175 38.90 12.69 -37.13
N GLU A 176 39.89 12.05 -37.76
CA GLU A 176 40.34 12.30 -39.14
C GLU A 176 41.87 12.11 -39.36
N ASN A 177 42.16 11.10 -40.21
CA ASN A 177 43.22 11.02 -41.22
C ASN A 177 44.63 10.50 -40.87
N ALA A 178 44.93 9.28 -41.37
CA ALA A 178 46.15 8.79 -42.06
C ALA A 178 45.94 7.26 -42.27
N ASP A 179 45.99 6.64 -43.46
CA ASP A 179 46.67 6.93 -44.74
C ASP A 179 45.74 6.71 -45.95
#